data_AF-A0A4Z0A9V4-F1
#
_entry.id   AF-A0A4Z0A9V4-F1
#
_cell.length_a   1.000
_cell.length_b   1.000
_cell.length_c   1.000
_cell.angle_alpha   90.00
_cell.angle_beta   90.00
_cell.angle_gamma   90.00
#
_symmetry.space_group_name_H-M   'P 1'
#
loop_
_entity.id
_entity.type
_entity.pdbx_description
1 polymer ?
#
loop_
_entity_poly.entity_id
_entity_poly.type
_entity_poly.pdbx_seq_one_letter_code
_entity_poly.pdbx_strand_id
1 'polypeptide(L)'
;MAAGPQYVRRLLMPSRWLMASYVIDRLNYTWINQDRKSVQLPAPTYIDYVMTWIQNLLDDENTFPTKSGQEFPPTFPQTIKHVYRQLLRVFAHIYHAHYPAILHLRSEPHFNSLFAHFLAFGREYELLDIKDVRGAPGTPTVGIGALWERWKDMGILEG
;
A
#
# COMPACT_ATOMS: atom_id res chain seq x y z
N MET A 1 13.54 14.37 -20.05
CA MET A 1 13.02 15.45 -19.17
C MET A 1 13.21 15.01 -17.74
N ALA A 2 14.18 15.60 -17.03
CA ALA A 2 14.56 15.20 -15.67
C ALA A 2 13.76 16.01 -14.64
N ALA A 3 13.09 15.33 -13.71
CA ALA A 3 12.41 15.98 -12.59
C ALA A 3 13.46 16.64 -11.66
N GLY A 4 13.31 17.94 -11.41
CA GLY A 4 14.27 18.73 -10.65
C GLY A 4 14.33 18.39 -9.15
N PRO A 5 15.42 18.77 -8.45
CA PRO A 5 15.68 18.46 -7.03
C PRO A 5 14.63 19.03 -6.05
N GLN A 6 13.80 19.97 -6.51
CA GLN A 6 12.72 20.59 -5.73
C GLN A 6 11.55 19.62 -5.49
N TYR A 7 11.30 18.68 -6.42
CA TYR A 7 10.21 17.71 -6.31
C TYR A 7 10.53 16.62 -5.28
N VAL A 8 11.79 16.18 -5.26
CA VAL A 8 12.29 15.17 -4.31
C VAL A 8 12.26 15.70 -2.87
N ARG A 9 12.54 17.00 -2.66
CA ARG A 9 12.42 17.62 -1.32
C ARG A 9 10.98 17.74 -0.81
N ARG A 10 9.99 17.80 -1.69
CA ARG A 10 8.56 17.89 -1.31
C ARG A 10 7.95 16.53 -0.94
N LEU A 11 8.53 15.45 -1.44
CA LEU A 11 8.15 14.06 -1.13
C LEU A 11 8.86 13.48 0.11
N LEU A 12 9.83 14.21 0.67
CA LEU A 12 10.48 13.85 1.92
C LEU A 12 9.65 14.35 3.09
N MET A 13 8.85 13.47 3.69
CA MET A 13 8.31 13.72 5.02
C MET A 13 9.47 14.05 5.97
N PRO A 14 9.50 15.23 6.62
CA PRO A 14 10.62 15.55 7.49
C PRO A 14 10.62 14.60 8.69
N SER A 15 11.78 14.02 8.98
CA SER A 15 12.01 12.94 9.95
C SER A 15 11.56 13.29 11.39
N ARG A 16 11.27 14.56 11.69
CA ARG A 16 10.78 15.05 13.00
C ARG A 16 9.28 14.80 13.25
N TRP A 17 8.50 14.42 12.24
CA TRP A 17 7.03 14.43 12.33
C TRP A 17 6.36 13.07 12.60
N LEU A 18 7.12 11.97 12.56
CA LEU A 18 6.61 10.64 12.93
C LEU A 18 6.53 10.42 14.45
N MET A 19 7.13 11.31 15.24
CA MET A 19 7.11 11.25 16.70
C MET A 19 5.83 11.85 17.32
N ALA A 20 5.02 12.60 16.55
CA ALA A 20 3.89 13.36 17.09
C ALA A 20 2.54 12.61 17.12
N SER A 21 2.53 11.29 17.00
CA SER A 21 1.33 10.48 17.25
C SER A 21 1.72 9.15 17.89
N TYR A 22 2.12 9.21 19.15
CA TYR A 22 2.37 8.06 20.01
C TYR A 22 1.08 7.27 20.36
N VAL A 23 -0.01 7.48 19.64
CA VAL A 23 -1.30 6.78 19.84
C VAL A 23 -1.97 6.58 18.49
N ILE A 24 -1.55 5.58 17.72
CA ILE A 24 -2.46 4.89 16.79
C ILE A 24 -2.38 3.41 17.16
N ASP A 25 -3.46 2.94 17.78
CA ASP A 25 -3.60 1.58 18.26
C ASP A 25 -3.47 0.58 17.10
N ARG A 26 -2.79 -0.54 17.39
CA ARG A 26 -2.46 -1.68 16.53
C ARG A 26 -3.23 -1.78 15.19
N LEU A 27 -2.51 -1.59 14.07
CA LEU A 27 -2.95 -2.01 12.73
C LEU A 27 -3.05 -3.54 12.67
N ASN A 28 -4.24 -4.09 12.93
CA ASN A 28 -4.52 -5.51 12.83
C ASN A 28 -5.13 -5.83 11.46
N TYR A 29 -4.38 -6.54 10.63
CA TYR A 29 -4.85 -7.06 9.35
C TYR A 29 -5.18 -8.54 9.48
N THR A 30 -6.36 -8.92 9.01
CA THR A 30 -6.76 -10.33 8.93
C THR A 30 -6.52 -10.90 7.54
N TRP A 31 -6.16 -12.18 7.50
CA TRP A 31 -6.05 -12.99 6.29
C TRP A 31 -7.24 -13.93 6.18
N ILE A 32 -7.73 -14.19 4.97
CA ILE A 32 -8.77 -15.20 4.73
C ILE A 32 -8.07 -16.51 4.41
N ASN A 33 -8.19 -17.49 5.30
CA ASN A 33 -7.58 -18.81 5.09
C ASN A 33 -8.36 -19.63 4.04
N GLN A 34 -7.86 -20.83 3.71
CA GLN A 34 -8.49 -21.74 2.74
C GLN A 34 -9.93 -22.12 3.11
N ASP A 35 -10.27 -22.12 4.41
CA ASP A 35 -11.62 -22.38 4.92
C ASP A 35 -12.53 -21.13 4.90
N ARG A 36 -12.11 -20.05 4.24
CA ARG A 36 -12.79 -18.74 4.21
C ARG A 36 -12.97 -18.09 5.59
N LYS A 37 -12.16 -18.47 6.58
CA LYS A 37 -12.13 -17.87 7.91
C LYS A 37 -11.13 -16.73 7.97
N SER A 38 -11.55 -15.61 8.55
CA SER A 38 -10.69 -14.46 8.85
C SER A 38 -9.82 -14.78 10.06
N VAL A 39 -8.51 -14.89 9.85
CA VAL A 39 -7.52 -15.19 10.90
C VAL A 39 -6.61 -13.98 11.15
N GLN A 40 -6.25 -13.75 12.41
CA GLN A 40 -5.23 -12.77 12.80
C GLN A 40 -3.86 -13.43 12.67
N LEU A 41 -2.96 -12.82 11.91
CA LEU A 41 -1.61 -13.32 11.71
C LEU A 41 -0.58 -12.31 12.24
N PRO A 42 0.57 -12.77 12.77
CA PRO A 42 1.71 -11.88 12.97
C PRO A 42 2.09 -11.19 11.67
N ALA A 43 2.50 -9.92 11.75
CA ALA A 43 2.89 -9.12 10.59
C ALA A 43 3.87 -9.80 9.61
N PRO A 44 4.97 -10.45 10.04
CA PRO A 44 5.86 -11.13 9.10
C PRO A 44 5.17 -12.27 8.35
N THR A 45 4.33 -13.06 9.02
CA THR A 45 3.56 -14.14 8.39
C THR A 45 2.53 -13.60 7.42
N TYR A 46 1.86 -12.51 7.77
CA TYR A 46 0.90 -11.85 6.88
C TYR A 46 1.58 -11.37 5.60
N ILE A 47 2.73 -10.69 5.72
CA ILE A 47 3.47 -10.16 4.57
C ILE A 47 3.96 -11.30 3.68
N ASP A 48 4.49 -12.37 4.27
CA ASP A 48 4.92 -13.56 3.53
C ASP A 48 3.78 -14.19 2.72
N TYR A 49 2.59 -14.33 3.33
CA TYR A 49 1.40 -14.84 2.66
C TYR A 49 0.93 -13.93 1.53
N VAL A 50 0.92 -12.61 1.75
CA VAL A 50 0.59 -11.63 0.71
C VAL A 50 1.55 -11.75 -0.47
N MET A 51 2.86 -11.77 -0.21
CA MET A 51 3.87 -11.82 -1.28
C MET A 51 3.80 -13.14 -2.04
N THR A 52 3.68 -14.27 -1.33
CA THR A 52 3.54 -15.60 -1.95
C THR A 52 2.27 -15.68 -2.79
N TRP A 53 1.15 -15.16 -2.29
CA TRP A 53 -0.10 -15.14 -3.03
C TRP A 53 -0.03 -14.28 -4.30
N ILE A 54 0.59 -13.09 -4.22
CA ILE A 54 0.81 -12.24 -5.40
C ILE A 54 1.72 -12.94 -6.41
N GLN A 55 2.81 -13.56 -5.97
CA GLN A 55 3.72 -14.30 -6.85
C GLN A 55 2.98 -15.41 -7.61
N ASN A 56 2.19 -16.23 -6.90
CA ASN A 56 1.39 -17.29 -7.50
C ASN A 56 0.37 -16.76 -8.51
N LEU A 57 -0.19 -15.56 -8.30
CA LEU A 57 -1.08 -14.92 -9.28
C LEU A 57 -0.30 -14.50 -10.54
N LEU A 58 0.88 -13.92 -10.38
CA LEU A 58 1.73 -13.47 -11.49
C LEU A 58 2.22 -14.65 -12.35
N ASP A 59 2.44 -15.81 -11.72
CA ASP A 59 2.89 -17.03 -12.39
C ASP A 59 1.74 -17.82 -13.05
N ASP A 60 0.48 -17.52 -12.71
CA ASP A 60 -0.69 -18.16 -13.31
C ASP A 60 -1.02 -17.55 -14.68
N GLU A 61 -0.72 -18.27 -15.76
CA GLU A 61 -1.01 -17.84 -17.15
C GLU A 61 -2.51 -17.59 -17.40
N ASN A 62 -3.42 -18.13 -16.58
CA ASN A 62 -4.85 -17.84 -16.71
C ASN A 62 -5.22 -16.47 -16.14
N THR A 63 -4.42 -15.96 -15.19
CA THR A 63 -4.60 -14.64 -14.59
C THR A 63 -3.74 -13.59 -15.31
N PHE A 64 -2.48 -13.93 -15.62
CA PHE A 64 -1.53 -13.10 -16.35
C PHE A 64 -1.04 -13.83 -17.61
N PRO A 65 -1.78 -13.73 -18.73
CA PRO A 65 -1.40 -14.40 -19.98
C PRO A 65 -0.04 -13.92 -20.49
N THR A 66 0.87 -14.86 -20.78
CA THR A 66 2.23 -14.59 -21.28
C THR A 66 2.35 -14.76 -22.80
N LYS A 67 1.34 -15.38 -23.42
CA LYS A 67 1.32 -15.72 -24.85
C LYS A 67 0.55 -14.66 -25.63
N SER A 68 1.10 -14.24 -26.76
CA SER A 68 0.45 -13.30 -27.67
C SER A 68 -0.91 -13.82 -28.13
N GLY A 69 -1.91 -12.94 -28.20
CA GLY A 69 -3.26 -13.26 -28.63
C GLY A 69 -4.18 -13.83 -27.54
N GLN A 70 -3.69 -13.99 -26.30
CA GLN A 70 -4.53 -14.31 -25.15
C GLN A 70 -4.99 -13.02 -24.46
N GLU A 71 -6.28 -12.94 -24.16
CA GLU A 71 -6.88 -11.82 -23.44
C GLU A 71 -6.83 -12.07 -21.92
N PHE A 72 -6.79 -10.97 -21.15
CA PHE A 72 -6.94 -11.06 -19.69
C PHE A 72 -8.33 -11.57 -19.31
N PRO A 73 -8.46 -12.34 -18.21
CA PRO A 73 -9.76 -12.84 -17.79
C PRO A 73 -10.68 -11.68 -17.38
N PRO A 74 -12.01 -11.82 -17.53
CA PRO A 74 -12.98 -10.78 -17.11
C PRO A 74 -12.90 -10.39 -15.63
N THR A 75 -12.33 -11.27 -14.79
CA THR A 75 -12.11 -11.07 -13.35
C THR A 75 -10.83 -10.29 -13.03
N PHE A 76 -9.98 -10.02 -14.02
CA PHE A 76 -8.69 -9.38 -13.84
C PHE A 76 -8.78 -8.01 -13.13
N PRO A 77 -9.72 -7.11 -13.47
CA PRO A 77 -9.83 -5.83 -12.76
C PRO A 77 -10.06 -6.00 -11.26
N GLN A 78 -10.90 -6.95 -10.85
CA GLN A 78 -11.16 -7.24 -9.43
C GLN A 78 -9.92 -7.84 -8.76
N THR A 79 -9.21 -8.72 -9.45
CA THR A 79 -7.95 -9.32 -8.98
C THR A 79 -6.89 -8.24 -8.73
N ILE A 80 -6.65 -7.34 -9.68
CA ILE A 80 -5.65 -6.27 -9.52
C ILE A 80 -6.04 -5.29 -8.42
N LYS A 81 -7.31 -4.90 -8.31
CA LYS A 81 -7.78 -4.10 -7.18
C LYS A 81 -7.51 -4.80 -5.84
N HIS A 82 -7.65 -6.13 -5.78
CA HIS A 82 -7.34 -6.88 -4.57
C HIS A 82 -5.84 -6.89 -4.25
N VAL A 83 -4.99 -7.13 -5.25
CA VAL A 83 -3.52 -7.05 -5.12
C VAL A 83 -3.11 -5.67 -4.60
N TYR A 84 -3.66 -4.59 -5.18
CA TYR A 84 -3.37 -3.22 -4.78
C TYR A 84 -3.72 -2.96 -3.32
N ARG A 85 -4.91 -3.39 -2.86
CA ARG A 85 -5.31 -3.27 -1.46
C ARG A 85 -4.38 -4.03 -0.52
N GLN A 86 -3.88 -5.21 -0.89
CA GLN A 86 -2.95 -5.97 -0.05
C GLN A 86 -1.60 -5.28 0.07
N LEU A 87 -1.04 -4.81 -1.05
CA LEU A 87 0.23 -4.07 -1.06
C LEU A 87 0.14 -2.76 -0.26
N LEU A 88 -1.00 -2.07 -0.33
CA LEU A 88 -1.26 -0.88 0.48
C LEU A 88 -1.12 -1.17 1.99
N ARG A 89 -1.58 -2.33 2.47
CA ARG A 89 -1.44 -2.74 3.88
C ARG A 89 0.01 -3.00 4.26
N VAL A 90 0.80 -3.55 3.34
CA VAL A 90 2.25 -3.75 3.53
C VAL A 90 2.96 -2.40 3.67
N PHE A 91 2.67 -1.42 2.80
CA PHE A 91 3.19 -0.06 2.94
C PHE A 91 2.83 0.56 4.28
N ALA A 92 1.55 0.47 4.69
CA ALA A 92 1.10 0.99 5.99
C ALA A 92 1.88 0.38 7.15
N HIS A 93 2.09 -0.94 7.13
CA HIS A 93 2.84 -1.63 8.17
C HIS A 93 4.30 -1.13 8.23
N ILE A 94 4.96 -0.97 7.09
CA ILE A 94 6.35 -0.49 7.04
C ILE A 94 6.44 0.95 7.56
N TYR A 95 5.54 1.86 7.14
CA TYR A 95 5.47 3.23 7.65
C TYR A 95 5.25 3.29 9.16
N HIS A 96 4.44 2.39 9.71
CA HIS A 96 4.08 2.40 11.11
C HIS A 96 5.14 1.74 12.01
N ALA A 97 5.59 0.53 11.64
CA ALA A 97 6.42 -0.31 12.51
C ALA A 97 7.91 -0.28 12.16
N HIS A 98 8.27 0.03 10.92
CA HIS A 98 9.63 -0.13 10.41
C HIS A 98 10.27 1.15 9.85
N TYR A 99 9.57 2.29 9.92
CA TYR A 99 10.14 3.55 9.45
C TYR A 99 11.42 3.98 10.18
N PRO A 100 11.62 3.73 11.49
CA PRO A 100 12.92 3.96 12.12
C PRO A 100 14.06 3.22 11.41
N ALA A 101 13.84 1.97 10.98
CA ALA A 101 14.83 1.22 10.21
C ALA A 101 15.07 1.83 8.82
N ILE A 102 14.02 2.31 8.15
CA ILE A 102 14.13 3.03 6.87
C ILE A 102 15.00 4.30 7.02
N LEU A 103 14.82 5.06 8.10
CA LEU A 103 15.64 6.22 8.42
C LEU A 103 17.10 5.85 8.71
N HIS A 104 17.34 4.78 9.48
CA HIS A 104 18.70 4.29 9.76
C HIS A 104 19.45 3.91 8.49
N LEU A 105 18.75 3.33 7.50
CA LEU A 105 19.30 2.98 6.20
C LEU A 105 19.43 4.17 5.24
N ARG A 106 18.90 5.34 5.61
CA ARG A 106 18.79 6.54 4.76
C ARG A 106 18.03 6.27 3.45
N SER A 107 17.05 5.36 3.52
CA SER A 107 16.26 4.90 2.37
C SER A 107 14.89 5.58 2.29
N GLU A 108 14.61 6.56 3.16
CA GLU A 108 13.37 7.32 3.16
C GLU A 108 13.04 8.00 1.82
N PRO A 109 13.99 8.55 1.02
CA PRO A 109 13.66 9.16 -0.25
C PRO A 109 13.13 8.14 -1.25
N HIS A 110 13.73 6.94 -1.26
CA HIS A 110 13.34 5.85 -2.15
C HIS A 110 11.96 5.32 -1.77
N PHE A 111 11.75 5.05 -0.48
CA PHE A 111 10.49 4.50 0.02
C PHE A 111 9.32 5.48 -0.18
N ASN A 112 9.53 6.77 0.12
CA ASN A 112 8.50 7.79 -0.08
C ASN A 112 8.18 7.99 -1.57
N SER A 113 9.19 8.01 -2.45
CA SER A 113 8.97 8.16 -3.89
C SER A 113 8.22 6.96 -4.49
N LEU A 114 8.60 5.73 -4.09
CA LEU A 114 7.90 4.51 -4.49
C LEU A 114 6.43 4.55 -4.07
N PHE A 115 6.17 4.98 -2.83
CA PHE A 115 4.82 5.02 -2.32
C PHE A 115 3.97 6.13 -2.94
N ALA A 116 4.55 7.30 -3.19
CA ALA A 116 3.88 8.37 -3.92
C ALA A 116 3.47 7.91 -5.33
N HIS A 117 4.36 7.20 -6.03
CA HIS A 117 4.05 6.60 -7.33
C HIS A 117 2.93 5.57 -7.23
N PHE A 118 2.97 4.69 -6.22
CA PHE A 118 1.92 3.71 -5.95
C PHE A 118 0.53 4.38 -5.76
N LEU A 119 0.45 5.47 -5.02
CA LEU A 119 -0.81 6.19 -4.82
C LEU A 119 -1.30 6.90 -6.07
N ALA A 120 -0.38 7.55 -6.80
CA ALA A 120 -0.72 8.24 -8.05
C ALA A 120 -1.24 7.25 -9.09
N PHE A 121 -0.58 6.11 -9.26
CA PHE A 121 -1.01 5.05 -10.16
C PHE A 121 -2.34 4.43 -9.70
N GLY A 122 -2.48 4.16 -8.40
CA GLY A 122 -3.74 3.64 -7.84
C GLY A 122 -4.93 4.56 -8.05
N ARG A 123 -4.69 5.89 -8.04
CA ARG A 123 -5.70 6.90 -8.36
C ARG A 123 -6.05 6.91 -9.84
N GLU A 124 -5.04 7.02 -10.71
CA GLU A 124 -5.22 7.13 -12.18
C GLU A 124 -6.05 5.99 -12.76
N TYR A 125 -5.86 4.77 -12.24
CA TYR A 125 -6.55 3.57 -12.71
C TYR A 125 -7.66 3.08 -11.78
N GLU A 126 -8.11 3.92 -10.83
CA GLU A 126 -9.21 3.62 -9.89
C GLU A 126 -9.04 2.29 -9.14
N LEU A 127 -7.80 1.98 -8.75
CA LEU A 127 -7.44 0.71 -8.10
C LEU A 127 -7.68 0.71 -6.60
N LEU A 128 -7.81 1.90 -6.00
CA LEU A 128 -8.07 2.10 -4.58
C LEU A 128 -9.32 2.98 -4.40
N ASP A 129 -10.26 2.51 -3.59
CA ASP A 129 -11.35 3.37 -3.15
C ASP A 129 -10.93 4.18 -1.93
N ILE A 130 -11.54 5.36 -1.73
CA ILE A 130 -11.33 6.20 -0.53
C ILE A 130 -11.54 5.40 0.77
N LYS A 131 -12.47 4.43 0.77
CA LYS A 131 -12.74 3.53 1.90
C LYS A 131 -11.60 2.56 2.21
N ASP A 132 -10.81 2.18 1.20
CA ASP A 132 -9.66 1.29 1.37
C ASP A 132 -8.49 2.02 2.04
N VAL A 133 -8.45 3.36 1.90
CA VAL A 133 -7.42 4.21 2.48
C VAL A 133 -7.83 4.73 3.86
N ARG A 134 -9.08 5.21 4.00
CA ARG A 134 -9.59 5.80 5.24
C ARG A 134 -10.08 4.78 6.27
N GLY A 135 -10.42 3.57 5.84
CA GLY A 135 -11.15 2.59 6.66
C GLY A 135 -12.65 2.89 6.68
N ALA A 136 -13.48 1.85 6.88
CA ALA A 136 -14.92 2.06 7.06
C ALA A 136 -15.20 2.53 8.50
N PRO A 137 -16.19 3.44 8.71
CA PRO A 137 -16.56 3.88 10.04
C PRO A 137 -17.02 2.67 10.87
N GLY A 138 -16.36 2.43 12.01
CA GLY A 138 -16.67 1.32 12.92
C GLY A 138 -15.91 0.01 12.67
N THR A 139 -15.07 -0.09 11.65
CA THR A 139 -14.15 -1.23 11.48
C THR A 139 -12.74 -0.88 11.98
N PRO A 140 -12.11 -1.67 12.87
CA PRO A 140 -10.75 -1.42 13.36
C PRO A 140 -9.67 -1.64 12.29
N THR A 141 -10.07 -2.12 11.11
CA THR A 141 -9.18 -2.37 9.99
C THR A 141 -8.97 -1.11 9.15
N VAL A 142 -7.72 -0.64 9.23
CA VAL A 142 -6.97 0.05 8.17
C VAL A 142 -7.24 1.54 8.03
N GLY A 143 -6.38 2.36 8.63
CA GLY A 143 -6.40 3.80 8.41
C GLY A 143 -5.02 4.31 8.03
N ILE A 144 -4.62 4.12 6.76
CA ILE A 144 -3.70 5.09 6.14
C ILE A 144 -4.40 6.46 6.10
N GLY A 145 -5.69 6.57 6.42
CA GLY A 145 -6.46 7.80 6.59
C GLY A 145 -5.70 8.96 7.23
N ALA A 146 -4.98 8.73 8.34
CA ALA A 146 -4.14 9.79 8.94
C ALA A 146 -3.00 10.26 8.02
N LEU A 147 -2.40 9.34 7.26
CA LEU A 147 -1.38 9.61 6.23
C LEU A 147 -1.99 10.25 4.97
N TRP A 148 -3.20 9.83 4.58
CA TRP A 148 -3.96 10.32 3.42
C TRP A 148 -4.43 11.76 3.60
N GLU A 149 -5.04 12.09 4.74
CA GLU A 149 -5.38 13.48 5.06
C GLU A 149 -4.11 14.35 5.06
N ARG A 150 -3.00 13.84 5.61
CA ARG A 150 -1.72 14.55 5.62
C ARG A 150 -1.11 14.73 4.23
N TRP A 151 -1.29 13.82 3.28
CA TRP A 151 -0.84 14.02 1.90
C TRP A 151 -1.74 14.96 1.10
N LYS A 152 -3.04 14.96 1.40
CA LYS A 152 -3.96 15.95 0.86
C LYS A 152 -3.57 17.36 1.32
N ASP A 153 -3.23 17.52 2.60
CA ASP A 153 -2.73 18.79 3.16
C ASP A 153 -1.39 19.24 2.56
N MET A 154 -0.55 18.30 2.13
CA MET A 154 0.73 18.61 1.47
C MET A 154 0.61 18.93 -0.03
N GLY A 155 -0.60 18.90 -0.60
CA GLY A 155 -0.84 19.19 -2.02
C GLY A 155 -0.25 18.14 -2.98
N ILE A 156 0.10 16.95 -2.48
CA ILE A 156 0.62 15.84 -3.29
C ILE A 156 -0.50 15.17 -4.09
N LEU A 157 -1.75 15.29 -3.61
CA LEU A 157 -2.94 14.68 -4.20
C LEU A 157 -3.88 15.69 -4.86
N GLU A 158 -3.43 16.89 -5.23
CA GLU A 158 -4.35 17.94 -5.72
C GLU A 158 -5.23 17.50 -6.90
N GLY A 159 -6.51 17.87 -6.79
CA GLY A 159 -7.54 17.85 -7.84
C GLY A 159 -8.47 16.66 -7.80
#